data_AF-A0A960RKZ3-F1
#
_entry.id   AF-A0A960RKZ3-F1
#
_cell.length_a   1.000
_cell.length_b   1.000
_cell.length_c   1.000
_cell.angle_alpha   90.00
_cell.angle_beta   90.00
_cell.angle_gamma   90.00
#
_symmetry.space_group_name_H-M   'P 1'
#
loop_
_entity.id
_entity.type
_entity.pdbx_description
1 polymer ?
#
loop_
_entity_poly.entity_id
_entity_poly.type
_entity_poly.pdbx_seq_one_letter_code
_entity_poly.pdbx_strand_id
1 'polypeptide(L)'
;MTLTEAINTTRRHIDAHWEQTFRDSSQAPTAREFPLPRPHTVPSTDPCMWLFFYWDSYFTNLGLLRQNRLEQAINNAENVIHCIEQIGLVPNISVRIALNRSQIPVSAVLFEDIFRHTGDLAWLQRAYAALNKEYAFWMAMRLAPNELNTCGTNADPITLANFYDVISHRLVDIPTDPVARMQYLRHKMAECEVWDFNPRFDQHAANFNPVDTNAILYQFEIIAGDFARTLGLPAEESVWRERAAHRRTLIDRYLWNAAKGFYFDYDWAHGRQGQVVSAAPYFALWAGVCSDDQAATLAQNLPLVERAHGLMTCAEGSNTSKN
;
A
#
# COMPACT_ATOMS: atom_id res chain seq x y z
N MET A 1 -35.88 -1.57 -9.69
CA MET A 1 -35.18 -1.55 -8.39
C MET A 1 -34.82 -0.11 -8.08
N THR A 2 -35.24 0.43 -6.94
CA THR A 2 -34.84 1.77 -6.48
C THR A 2 -33.38 1.76 -6.02
N LEU A 3 -32.72 2.93 -5.91
CA LEU A 3 -31.35 3.01 -5.38
C LEU A 3 -31.26 2.41 -3.97
N THR A 4 -32.25 2.66 -3.11
CA THR A 4 -32.32 2.10 -1.76
C THR A 4 -32.42 0.58 -1.77
N GLU A 5 -33.24 0.00 -2.65
CA GLU A 5 -33.33 -1.47 -2.80
C GLU A 5 -32.02 -2.07 -3.29
N ALA A 6 -31.33 -1.38 -4.22
CA ALA A 6 -30.02 -1.79 -4.71
C ALA A 6 -28.98 -1.83 -3.57
N ILE A 7 -28.88 -0.74 -2.80
CA ILE A 7 -27.97 -0.63 -1.65
C ILE A 7 -28.26 -1.72 -0.63
N ASN A 8 -29.53 -1.95 -0.29
CA ASN A 8 -29.91 -2.98 0.68
C ASN A 8 -29.62 -4.40 0.17
N THR A 9 -29.76 -4.63 -1.13
CA THR A 9 -29.44 -5.92 -1.75
C THR A 9 -27.93 -6.17 -1.72
N THR A 10 -27.12 -5.18 -2.09
CA THR A 10 -25.65 -5.27 -2.00
C THR A 10 -25.18 -5.49 -0.57
N ARG A 11 -25.73 -4.76 0.41
CA ARG A 11 -25.39 -4.94 1.84
C ARG A 11 -25.66 -6.36 2.33
N ARG A 12 -26.87 -6.88 2.06
CA ARG A 12 -27.23 -8.26 2.43
C ARG A 12 -26.33 -9.29 1.75
N HIS A 13 -25.94 -9.05 0.50
CA HIS A 13 -24.99 -9.91 -0.17
C HIS A 13 -23.65 -9.92 0.56
N ILE A 14 -23.05 -8.76 0.82
CA ILE A 14 -21.77 -8.67 1.56
C ILE A 14 -21.88 -9.35 2.94
N ASP A 15 -22.91 -9.03 3.72
CA ASP A 15 -23.12 -9.58 5.06
C ASP A 15 -23.19 -11.11 5.09
N ALA A 16 -23.76 -11.73 4.05
CA ALA A 16 -23.97 -13.17 3.96
C ALA A 16 -22.77 -13.96 3.39
N HIS A 17 -21.72 -13.28 2.90
CA HIS A 17 -20.60 -13.92 2.19
C HIS A 17 -19.23 -13.72 2.85
N TRP A 18 -19.14 -12.99 3.96
CA TRP A 18 -17.86 -12.76 4.65
C TRP A 18 -17.10 -14.04 4.96
N GLU A 19 -17.77 -15.02 5.56
CA GLU A 19 -17.15 -16.24 6.04
C GLU A 19 -16.58 -17.09 4.90
N GLN A 20 -17.08 -16.90 3.67
CA GLN A 20 -16.55 -17.56 2.46
C GLN A 20 -15.19 -16.98 2.03
N THR A 21 -14.84 -15.79 2.52
CA THR A 21 -13.54 -15.15 2.29
C THR A 21 -12.51 -15.53 3.34
N PHE A 22 -12.89 -16.27 4.39
CA PHE A 22 -11.96 -16.62 5.47
C PHE A 22 -11.25 -17.92 5.13
N ARG A 23 -9.94 -17.93 5.30
CA ARG A 23 -9.11 -19.10 5.03
C ARG A 23 -8.10 -19.31 6.15
N ASP A 24 -7.98 -20.56 6.59
CA ASP A 24 -6.92 -21.01 7.47
C ASP A 24 -5.76 -21.59 6.65
N SER A 25 -4.60 -20.94 6.71
CA SER A 25 -3.36 -21.39 6.08
C SER A 25 -2.31 -21.91 7.08
N SER A 26 -2.69 -22.13 8.35
CA SER A 26 -1.79 -22.62 9.40
C SER A 26 -1.38 -24.09 9.20
N GLN A 27 -2.27 -24.93 8.69
CA GLN A 27 -2.07 -26.37 8.48
C GLN A 27 -1.88 -26.77 7.00
N ALA A 28 -2.04 -25.82 6.07
CA ALA A 28 -2.10 -26.12 4.65
C ALA A 28 -1.16 -25.27 3.76
N PRO A 29 0.14 -25.09 4.06
CA PRO A 29 1.04 -24.54 3.08
C PRO A 29 1.47 -25.66 2.14
N THR A 30 1.07 -25.59 0.88
CA THR A 30 1.93 -26.20 -0.16
C THR A 30 3.36 -25.69 0.04
N ALA A 31 4.38 -26.37 -0.47
CA ALA A 31 5.77 -25.90 -0.36
C ALA A 31 5.98 -24.46 -0.90
N ARG A 32 5.01 -23.92 -1.66
CA ARG A 32 5.00 -22.57 -2.22
C ARG A 32 4.48 -21.51 -1.26
N GLU A 33 3.57 -21.83 -0.34
CA GLU A 33 2.92 -20.83 0.51
C GLU A 33 3.76 -20.44 1.73
N PHE A 34 3.58 -19.20 2.18
CA PHE A 34 4.07 -18.72 3.46
C PHE A 34 2.94 -18.86 4.49
N PRO A 35 3.05 -19.76 5.48
CA PRO A 35 1.96 -20.04 6.41
C PRO A 35 1.70 -18.84 7.32
N LEU A 36 0.43 -18.64 7.67
CA LEU A 36 0.00 -17.61 8.62
C LEU A 36 -0.62 -18.26 9.86
N PRO A 37 -0.36 -17.73 11.07
CA PRO A 37 -0.78 -18.37 12.32
C PRO A 37 -2.27 -18.23 12.63
N ARG A 38 -2.98 -17.31 11.97
CA ARG A 38 -4.42 -17.07 12.17
C ARG A 38 -5.18 -17.20 10.85
N PRO A 39 -6.49 -17.53 10.87
CA PRO A 39 -7.34 -17.41 9.70
C PRO A 39 -7.28 -15.99 9.13
N HIS A 40 -7.22 -15.85 7.81
CA HIS A 40 -7.15 -14.55 7.14
C HIS A 40 -8.26 -14.38 6.12
N THR A 41 -8.54 -13.14 5.76
CA THR A 41 -9.38 -12.83 4.59
C THR A 41 -8.61 -13.01 3.29
N VAL A 42 -9.31 -13.39 2.24
CA VAL A 42 -8.81 -13.41 0.85
C VAL A 42 -9.58 -12.38 0.01
N PRO A 43 -9.00 -11.83 -1.08
CA PRO A 43 -9.64 -10.76 -1.85
C PRO A 43 -10.92 -11.19 -2.58
N SER A 44 -11.06 -12.49 -2.88
CA SER A 44 -12.17 -13.02 -3.66
C SER A 44 -12.45 -14.48 -3.31
N THR A 45 -13.71 -14.90 -3.49
CA THR A 45 -14.11 -16.31 -3.42
C THR A 45 -13.69 -17.11 -4.65
N ASP A 46 -13.10 -16.46 -5.66
CA ASP A 46 -12.47 -17.11 -6.80
C ASP A 46 -11.33 -18.03 -6.31
N PRO A 47 -11.33 -19.32 -6.70
CA PRO A 47 -10.28 -20.26 -6.31
C PRO A 47 -8.89 -19.91 -6.85
N CYS A 48 -8.74 -18.85 -7.66
CA CYS A 48 -7.46 -18.29 -8.09
C CYS A 48 -6.88 -17.24 -7.13
N MET A 49 -7.68 -16.73 -6.18
CA MET A 49 -7.33 -15.62 -5.27
C MET A 49 -7.48 -16.03 -3.80
N TRP A 50 -6.78 -17.10 -3.41
CA TRP A 50 -6.93 -17.73 -2.09
C TRP A 50 -5.84 -17.34 -1.07
N LEU A 51 -4.96 -16.42 -1.42
CA LEU A 51 -3.83 -16.01 -0.59
C LEU A 51 -4.15 -14.73 0.18
N PHE A 52 -3.39 -14.47 1.24
CA PHE A 52 -3.43 -13.19 1.95
C PHE A 52 -2.75 -12.11 1.10
N PHE A 53 -3.37 -10.93 1.01
CA PHE A 53 -2.84 -9.73 0.38
C PHE A 53 -2.76 -8.59 1.40
N TYR A 54 -1.66 -7.85 1.42
CA TYR A 54 -1.38 -6.91 2.50
C TYR A 54 -2.34 -5.72 2.53
N TRP A 55 -2.35 -4.88 1.51
CA TRP A 55 -3.16 -3.64 1.55
C TRP A 55 -4.67 -3.92 1.48
N ASP A 56 -5.09 -4.98 0.80
CA ASP A 56 -6.48 -5.44 0.70
C ASP A 56 -7.04 -5.76 2.09
N SER A 57 -6.19 -6.29 2.98
CA SER A 57 -6.58 -6.64 4.34
C SER A 57 -6.97 -5.42 5.17
N TYR A 58 -6.38 -4.25 4.92
CA TYR A 58 -6.81 -3.01 5.60
C TYR A 58 -8.22 -2.59 5.17
N PHE A 59 -8.46 -2.48 3.85
CA PHE A 59 -9.79 -2.11 3.34
C PHE A 59 -10.86 -3.15 3.70
N THR A 60 -10.47 -4.42 3.76
CA THR A 60 -11.33 -5.50 4.22
C THR A 60 -11.65 -5.36 5.72
N ASN A 61 -10.66 -5.09 6.56
CA ASN A 61 -10.84 -4.84 7.98
C ASN A 61 -11.80 -3.68 8.26
N LEU A 62 -11.73 -2.60 7.46
CA LEU A 62 -12.70 -1.49 7.56
C LEU A 62 -14.15 -1.96 7.38
N GLY A 63 -14.41 -2.96 6.55
CA GLY A 63 -15.72 -3.59 6.38
C GLY A 63 -16.08 -4.49 7.57
N LEU A 64 -15.17 -5.39 7.95
CA LEU A 64 -15.34 -6.31 9.07
C LEU A 64 -15.69 -5.59 10.38
N LEU A 65 -14.97 -4.51 10.71
CA LEU A 65 -15.20 -3.71 11.91
C LEU A 65 -16.60 -3.06 11.91
N ARG A 66 -17.06 -2.56 10.75
CA ARG A 66 -18.41 -1.98 10.61
C ARG A 66 -19.53 -3.02 10.71
N GLN A 67 -19.23 -4.30 10.50
CA GLN A 67 -20.18 -5.41 10.56
C GLN A 67 -19.91 -6.34 11.76
N ASN A 68 -19.30 -5.81 12.83
CA ASN A 68 -19.08 -6.48 14.12
C ASN A 68 -18.26 -7.78 14.05
N ARG A 69 -17.38 -7.92 13.05
CA ARG A 69 -16.46 -9.06 12.87
C ARG A 69 -15.07 -8.74 13.41
N LEU A 70 -15.02 -8.26 14.65
CA LEU A 70 -13.78 -7.79 15.30
C LEU A 70 -12.72 -8.91 15.40
N GLU A 71 -13.13 -10.14 15.72
CA GLU A 71 -12.20 -11.28 15.84
C GLU A 71 -11.42 -11.52 14.55
N GLN A 72 -12.10 -11.52 13.40
CA GLN A 72 -11.42 -11.70 12.12
C GLN A 72 -10.53 -10.50 11.76
N ALA A 73 -10.93 -9.28 12.12
CA ALA A 73 -10.10 -8.10 11.92
C ALA A 73 -8.80 -8.18 12.75
N ILE A 74 -8.89 -8.65 13.99
CA ILE A 74 -7.72 -8.93 14.86
C ILE A 74 -6.86 -10.05 14.24
N ASN A 75 -7.45 -11.12 13.73
CA ASN A 75 -6.71 -12.20 13.09
C ASN A 75 -5.87 -11.70 11.89
N ASN A 76 -6.44 -10.84 11.05
CA ASN A 76 -5.70 -10.20 9.96
C ASN A 76 -4.52 -9.36 10.49
N ALA A 77 -4.72 -8.60 11.57
CA ALA A 77 -3.67 -7.79 12.20
C ALA A 77 -2.55 -8.65 12.81
N GLU A 78 -2.89 -9.75 13.48
CA GLU A 78 -1.92 -10.72 14.00
C GLU A 78 -1.07 -11.34 12.88
N ASN A 79 -1.66 -11.60 11.72
CA ASN A 79 -0.93 -12.09 10.55
C ASN A 79 0.02 -11.04 9.96
N VAL A 80 -0.36 -9.76 9.96
CA VAL A 80 0.53 -8.65 9.60
C VAL A 80 1.73 -8.58 10.57
N ILE A 81 1.47 -8.62 11.89
CA ILE A 81 2.53 -8.67 12.91
C ILE A 81 3.45 -9.87 12.68
N HIS A 82 2.88 -11.05 12.43
CA HIS A 82 3.64 -12.27 12.18
C HIS A 82 4.58 -12.14 10.98
N CYS A 83 4.10 -11.61 9.85
CA CYS A 83 4.95 -11.36 8.68
C CYS A 83 6.14 -10.47 9.03
N ILE A 84 5.89 -9.36 9.72
CA ILE A 84 6.95 -8.43 10.13
C ILE A 84 7.94 -9.11 11.09
N GLU A 85 7.45 -9.85 12.09
CA GLU A 85 8.27 -10.58 13.05
C GLU A 85 9.17 -11.63 12.37
N GLN A 86 8.65 -12.37 11.38
CA GLN A 86 9.39 -13.46 10.72
C GLN A 86 10.33 -12.99 9.61
N ILE A 87 9.89 -12.07 8.75
CA ILE A 87 10.66 -11.70 7.54
C ILE A 87 11.01 -10.21 7.45
N GLY A 88 10.55 -9.37 8.38
CA GLY A 88 10.90 -7.95 8.47
C GLY A 88 10.09 -7.01 7.60
N LEU A 89 9.14 -7.53 6.82
CA LEU A 89 8.17 -6.79 6.02
C LEU A 89 6.84 -7.57 5.96
N VAL A 90 5.78 -6.93 5.47
CA VAL A 90 4.55 -7.63 5.13
C VAL A 90 4.55 -7.88 3.62
N PRO A 91 4.61 -9.14 3.15
CA PRO A 91 4.78 -9.40 1.74
C PRO A 91 3.54 -8.98 0.96
N ASN A 92 3.69 -8.66 -0.34
CA ASN A 92 2.53 -8.41 -1.22
C ASN A 92 1.47 -9.51 -1.05
N ILE A 93 1.93 -10.77 -1.19
CA ILE A 93 1.10 -11.96 -1.12
C ILE A 93 1.80 -13.00 -0.25
N SER A 94 1.06 -13.80 0.52
CA SER A 94 1.58 -14.88 1.38
C SER A 94 2.09 -16.12 0.61
N VAL A 95 2.97 -15.91 -0.38
CA VAL A 95 3.62 -16.96 -1.18
C VAL A 95 5.11 -16.69 -1.25
N ARG A 96 5.93 -17.76 -1.19
CA ARG A 96 7.40 -17.67 -1.09
C ARG A 96 8.04 -16.87 -2.22
N ILE A 97 7.53 -17.00 -3.44
CA ILE A 97 8.02 -16.27 -4.62
C ILE A 97 7.67 -14.77 -4.61
N ALA A 98 6.83 -14.32 -3.66
CA ALA A 98 6.42 -12.92 -3.50
C ALA A 98 7.00 -12.26 -2.23
N LEU A 99 7.79 -12.98 -1.42
CA LEU A 99 8.42 -12.42 -0.21
C LEU A 99 9.55 -11.41 -0.51
N ASN A 100 9.89 -11.22 -1.78
CA ASN A 100 10.87 -10.22 -2.24
C ASN A 100 10.34 -8.77 -2.22
N ARG A 101 9.04 -8.56 -2.07
CA ARG A 101 8.43 -7.23 -2.13
C ARG A 101 7.28 -7.12 -1.15
N SER A 102 7.04 -5.90 -0.70
CA SER A 102 5.94 -5.55 0.19
C SER A 102 4.68 -5.21 -0.63
N GLN A 103 3.77 -4.47 -0.01
CA GLN A 103 2.75 -3.67 -0.68
C GLN A 103 2.66 -2.30 0.00
N ILE A 104 1.70 -1.46 -0.39
CA ILE A 104 1.38 -0.21 0.28
C ILE A 104 1.32 -0.38 1.82
N PRO A 105 2.09 0.40 2.63
CA PRO A 105 2.32 0.11 4.05
C PRO A 105 1.18 0.53 4.98
N VAL A 106 0.12 -0.28 5.01
CA VAL A 106 -1.10 0.00 5.78
C VAL A 106 -1.10 -0.51 7.23
N SER A 107 -0.01 -1.09 7.73
CA SER A 107 0.02 -1.69 9.07
C SER A 107 -0.31 -0.70 10.18
N ALA A 108 0.21 0.52 10.13
CA ALA A 108 -0.04 1.53 11.17
C ALA A 108 -1.53 1.87 11.29
N VAL A 109 -2.20 2.17 10.18
CA VAL A 109 -3.65 2.46 10.17
C VAL A 109 -4.49 1.24 10.53
N LEU A 110 -4.08 0.05 10.08
CA LEU A 110 -4.72 -1.21 10.43
C LEU A 110 -4.63 -1.45 11.95
N PHE A 111 -3.47 -1.23 12.55
CA PHE A 111 -3.26 -1.42 13.98
C PHE A 111 -3.95 -0.36 14.82
N GLU A 112 -4.00 0.89 14.35
CA GLU A 112 -4.70 1.97 15.03
C GLU A 112 -6.19 1.65 15.14
N ASP A 113 -6.80 1.16 14.06
CA ASP A 113 -8.20 0.75 14.06
C ASP A 113 -8.44 -0.40 15.05
N ILE A 114 -7.58 -1.43 15.08
CA ILE A 114 -7.72 -2.52 16.06
C ILE A 114 -7.60 -2.00 17.49
N PHE A 115 -6.57 -1.20 17.78
CA PHE A 115 -6.37 -0.66 19.12
C PHE A 115 -7.53 0.24 19.57
N ARG A 116 -8.12 1.03 18.66
CA ARG A 116 -9.29 1.87 18.96
C ARG A 116 -10.51 1.04 19.40
N HIS A 117 -10.65 -0.18 18.88
CA HIS A 117 -11.75 -1.07 19.25
C HIS A 117 -11.47 -1.91 20.51
N THR A 118 -10.20 -2.23 20.79
CA THR A 118 -9.84 -3.15 21.88
C THR A 118 -9.35 -2.44 23.14
N GLY A 119 -8.64 -1.32 23.00
CA GLY A 119 -7.92 -0.66 24.09
C GLY A 119 -6.80 -1.52 24.70
N ASP A 120 -6.39 -2.60 24.03
CA ASP A 120 -5.43 -3.56 24.57
C ASP A 120 -3.99 -3.02 24.50
N LEU A 121 -3.48 -2.58 25.65
CA LEU A 121 -2.13 -2.03 25.77
C LEU A 121 -1.02 -3.08 25.59
N ALA A 122 -1.26 -4.33 25.96
CA ALA A 122 -0.28 -5.40 25.77
C ALA A 122 -0.13 -5.74 24.28
N TRP A 123 -1.27 -5.79 23.58
CA TRP A 123 -1.28 -5.90 22.13
C TRP A 123 -0.63 -4.71 21.44
N LEU A 124 -0.94 -3.48 21.89
CA LEU A 124 -0.34 -2.25 21.37
C LEU A 124 1.19 -2.25 21.46
N GLN A 125 1.76 -2.74 22.57
CA GLN A 125 3.20 -2.84 22.73
C GLN A 125 3.84 -3.76 21.67
N ARG A 126 3.20 -4.89 21.35
CA ARG A 126 3.66 -5.78 20.26
C ARG A 126 3.50 -5.15 18.89
N ALA A 127 2.35 -4.55 18.63
CA ALA A 127 2.07 -3.85 17.38
C ALA A 127 3.09 -2.73 17.14
N TYR A 128 3.41 -1.93 18.17
CA TYR A 128 4.40 -0.86 18.10
C TYR A 128 5.82 -1.38 17.79
N ALA A 129 6.23 -2.50 18.40
CA ALA A 129 7.50 -3.15 18.07
C ALA A 129 7.55 -3.63 16.61
N ALA A 130 6.44 -4.18 16.11
CA ALA A 130 6.32 -4.56 14.70
C ALA A 130 6.41 -3.33 13.77
N LEU A 131 5.72 -2.22 14.08
CA LEU A 131 5.80 -0.99 13.29
C LEU A 131 7.23 -0.46 13.19
N ASN A 132 7.99 -0.46 14.29
CA ASN A 132 9.40 -0.07 14.26
C ASN A 132 10.22 -0.93 13.29
N LYS A 133 9.99 -2.24 13.26
CA LYS A 133 10.69 -3.17 12.39
C LYS A 133 10.30 -2.99 10.92
N GLU A 134 9.02 -2.83 10.62
CA GLU A 134 8.57 -2.56 9.24
C GLU A 134 9.07 -1.20 8.75
N TYR A 135 9.02 -0.17 9.58
CA TYR A 135 9.54 1.14 9.22
C TYR A 135 11.04 1.09 8.90
N ALA A 136 11.81 0.33 9.68
CA ALA A 136 13.22 0.09 9.39
C ALA A 136 13.44 -0.56 8.01
N PHE A 137 12.58 -1.51 7.59
CA PHE A 137 12.60 -2.04 6.23
C PHE A 137 12.36 -0.94 5.19
N TRP A 138 11.34 -0.09 5.36
CA TRP A 138 11.07 0.99 4.40
C TRP A 138 12.25 1.96 4.30
N MET A 139 12.85 2.36 5.43
CA MET A 139 13.97 3.30 5.43
C MET A 139 15.28 2.68 4.93
N ALA A 140 15.46 1.36 5.06
CA ALA A 140 16.68 0.68 4.59
C ALA A 140 16.59 0.24 3.13
N MET A 141 15.43 -0.28 2.71
CA MET A 141 15.29 -1.00 1.43
C MET A 141 14.52 -0.21 0.37
N ARG A 142 13.87 0.88 0.75
CA ARG A 142 12.99 1.67 -0.12
C ARG A 142 13.27 3.16 -0.08
N LEU A 143 14.38 3.61 0.50
CA LEU A 143 14.73 5.03 0.57
C LEU A 143 15.53 5.45 -0.67
N ALA A 144 15.07 6.49 -1.36
CA ALA A 144 15.80 7.09 -2.48
C ALA A 144 16.79 8.16 -1.98
N PRO A 145 17.76 8.63 -2.82
CA PRO A 145 18.74 9.62 -2.41
C PRO A 145 18.17 10.98 -1.97
N ASN A 146 16.92 11.30 -2.34
CA ASN A 146 16.20 12.50 -1.90
C ASN A 146 15.40 12.28 -0.61
N GLU A 147 15.62 11.17 0.09
CA GLU A 147 15.01 10.80 1.38
C GLU A 147 13.50 10.55 1.34
N LEU A 148 12.88 10.51 0.16
CA LEU A 148 11.55 9.95 -0.03
C LEU A 148 11.63 8.46 -0.40
N ASN A 149 10.55 7.73 -0.13
CA ASN A 149 10.49 6.31 -0.42
C ASN A 149 10.08 6.04 -1.87
N THR A 150 10.59 4.93 -2.41
CA THR A 150 10.24 4.35 -3.71
C THR A 150 9.51 3.03 -3.52
N CYS A 151 8.89 2.50 -4.58
CA CYS A 151 8.56 1.07 -4.67
C CYS A 151 9.80 0.25 -5.09
N GLY A 152 9.83 -1.04 -4.78
CA GLY A 152 11.00 -1.87 -5.09
C GLY A 152 10.76 -3.38 -5.03
N THR A 153 11.83 -4.13 -5.32
CA THR A 153 11.90 -5.59 -5.15
C THR A 153 13.29 -6.01 -4.69
N ASN A 154 13.33 -7.04 -3.85
CA ASN A 154 14.54 -7.70 -3.36
C ASN A 154 14.74 -9.07 -4.04
N ALA A 155 14.11 -9.29 -5.20
CA ALA A 155 14.18 -10.56 -5.91
C ALA A 155 15.60 -10.83 -6.41
N ASP A 156 16.03 -12.08 -6.28
CA ASP A 156 17.25 -12.55 -6.94
C ASP A 156 17.05 -12.59 -8.47
N PRO A 157 18.14 -12.63 -9.26
CA PRO A 157 18.05 -12.61 -10.72
C PRO A 157 17.22 -13.75 -11.33
N ILE A 158 17.15 -14.93 -10.70
CA ILE A 158 16.37 -16.07 -11.20
C ILE A 158 14.88 -15.81 -10.97
N THR A 159 14.51 -15.41 -9.76
CA THR A 159 13.12 -15.01 -9.44
C THR A 159 12.67 -13.87 -10.36
N LEU A 160 13.54 -12.91 -10.63
CA LEU A 160 13.25 -11.80 -11.53
C LEU A 160 13.11 -12.24 -12.99
N ALA A 161 13.98 -13.11 -13.50
CA ALA A 161 13.87 -13.67 -14.84
C ALA A 161 12.53 -14.42 -15.03
N ASN A 162 12.15 -15.26 -14.06
CA ASN A 162 10.92 -16.05 -14.10
C ASN A 162 9.65 -15.18 -14.04
N PHE A 163 9.76 -13.93 -13.59
CA PHE A 163 8.63 -13.00 -13.61
C PHE A 163 8.17 -12.65 -15.03
N TYR A 164 9.03 -12.86 -16.05
CA TYR A 164 8.65 -12.74 -17.45
C TYR A 164 7.42 -13.59 -17.80
N ASP A 165 7.37 -14.84 -17.33
CA ASP A 165 6.27 -15.77 -17.63
C ASP A 165 4.95 -15.29 -17.02
N VAL A 166 5.02 -14.54 -15.90
CA VAL A 166 3.84 -13.96 -15.24
C VAL A 166 3.27 -12.78 -16.03
N ILE A 167 4.13 -11.95 -16.63
CA ILE A 167 3.70 -10.66 -17.21
C ILE A 167 3.62 -10.66 -18.74
N SER A 168 4.23 -11.63 -19.43
CA SER A 168 4.29 -11.67 -20.90
C SER A 168 2.92 -11.81 -21.57
N HIS A 169 1.92 -12.30 -20.84
CA HIS A 169 0.53 -12.36 -21.30
C HIS A 169 -0.26 -11.08 -20.98
N ARG A 170 0.26 -10.20 -20.12
CA ARG A 170 -0.37 -8.94 -19.68
C ARG A 170 0.17 -7.72 -20.42
N LEU A 171 1.42 -7.76 -20.90
CA LEU A 171 2.15 -6.64 -21.49
C LEU A 171 2.77 -7.03 -22.83
N VAL A 172 2.75 -6.13 -23.81
CA VAL A 172 3.14 -6.40 -25.20
C VAL A 172 4.57 -5.98 -25.54
N ASP A 173 5.08 -4.89 -24.96
CA ASP A 173 6.36 -4.25 -25.32
C ASP A 173 7.48 -4.55 -24.33
N ILE A 174 7.71 -5.85 -24.07
CA ILE A 174 8.81 -6.30 -23.20
C ILE A 174 10.12 -6.34 -24.01
N PRO A 175 11.21 -5.67 -23.57
CA PRO A 175 12.48 -5.67 -24.30
C PRO A 175 13.00 -7.09 -24.60
N THR A 176 13.60 -7.26 -25.78
CA THR A 176 14.21 -8.54 -26.19
C THR A 176 15.67 -8.67 -25.76
N ASP A 177 16.38 -7.54 -25.67
CA ASP A 177 17.73 -7.50 -25.11
C ASP A 177 17.73 -7.99 -23.64
N PRO A 178 18.57 -8.97 -23.26
CA PRO A 178 18.54 -9.56 -21.92
C PRO A 178 18.74 -8.57 -20.78
N VAL A 179 19.62 -7.57 -20.94
CA VAL A 179 19.92 -6.59 -19.89
C VAL A 179 18.77 -5.61 -19.75
N ALA A 180 18.28 -5.07 -20.86
CA ALA A 180 17.11 -4.18 -20.88
C ALA A 180 15.86 -4.90 -20.35
N ARG A 181 15.68 -6.19 -20.69
CA ARG A 181 14.58 -7.01 -20.16
C ARG A 181 14.67 -7.15 -18.65
N MET A 182 15.85 -7.45 -18.10
CA MET A 182 16.01 -7.60 -16.66
C MET A 182 15.70 -6.30 -15.90
N GLN A 183 16.15 -5.15 -16.44
CA GLN A 183 15.82 -3.84 -15.89
C GLN A 183 14.32 -3.55 -15.96
N TYR A 184 13.69 -3.84 -17.10
CA TYR A 184 12.24 -3.71 -17.26
C TYR A 184 11.47 -4.58 -16.25
N LEU A 185 11.84 -5.86 -16.11
CA LEU A 185 11.24 -6.79 -15.15
C LEU A 185 11.39 -6.30 -13.71
N ARG A 186 12.54 -5.68 -13.36
CA ARG A 186 12.74 -5.07 -12.03
C ARG A 186 11.72 -3.97 -11.77
N HIS A 187 11.53 -3.06 -12.71
CA HIS A 187 10.54 -2.00 -12.56
C HIS A 187 9.12 -2.56 -12.49
N LYS A 188 8.78 -3.57 -13.30
CA LYS A 188 7.48 -4.22 -13.24
C LYS A 188 7.23 -4.95 -11.93
N MET A 189 8.21 -5.66 -11.40
CA MET A 189 8.05 -6.31 -10.10
C MET A 189 7.97 -5.29 -8.96
N ALA A 190 8.69 -4.17 -9.04
CA ALA A 190 8.56 -3.06 -8.11
C ALA A 190 7.16 -2.42 -8.17
N GLU A 191 6.58 -2.32 -9.36
CA GLU A 191 5.22 -1.81 -9.56
C GLU A 191 4.15 -2.67 -8.84
N CYS A 192 4.41 -3.98 -8.68
CA CYS A 192 3.56 -4.86 -7.86
C CYS A 192 3.61 -4.58 -6.36
N GLU A 193 4.54 -3.76 -5.86
CA GLU A 193 4.50 -3.26 -4.48
C GLU A 193 3.52 -2.05 -4.35
N VAL A 194 3.10 -1.51 -5.49
CA VAL A 194 2.13 -0.41 -5.64
C VAL A 194 1.00 -0.83 -6.60
N TRP A 195 0.80 -0.16 -7.73
CA TRP A 195 -0.34 -0.34 -8.62
C TRP A 195 0.08 -1.05 -9.93
N ASP A 196 0.10 -2.39 -10.00
CA ASP A 196 0.52 -3.11 -11.21
C ASP A 196 -0.62 -3.38 -12.21
N PHE A 197 -0.52 -3.09 -13.51
CA PHE A 197 0.41 -2.15 -14.15
C PHE A 197 -0.37 -0.92 -14.59
N ASN A 198 0.27 0.23 -14.53
CA ASN A 198 -0.39 1.51 -14.70
C ASN A 198 0.58 2.56 -15.31
N PRO A 199 0.06 3.66 -15.85
CA PRO A 199 0.88 4.63 -16.57
C PRO A 199 1.75 5.54 -15.68
N ARG A 200 1.49 5.63 -14.36
CA ARG A 200 2.04 6.65 -13.43
C ARG A 200 3.55 6.81 -13.48
N PHE A 201 4.28 5.73 -13.77
CA PHE A 201 5.71 5.67 -13.58
C PHE A 201 6.55 5.55 -14.86
N ASP A 202 5.96 5.78 -16.04
CA ASP A 202 6.69 5.77 -17.32
C ASP A 202 7.52 4.47 -17.51
N GLN A 203 6.97 3.32 -17.11
CA GLN A 203 7.65 2.00 -17.10
C GLN A 203 8.85 1.87 -16.13
N HIS A 204 9.16 2.89 -15.34
CA HIS A 204 10.32 2.98 -14.45
C HIS A 204 9.95 3.08 -12.96
N ALA A 205 8.94 2.35 -12.48
CA ALA A 205 8.38 2.43 -11.12
C ALA A 205 9.42 2.58 -9.98
N ALA A 206 10.48 1.75 -9.97
CA ALA A 206 11.55 1.83 -8.97
C ALA A 206 12.38 3.13 -8.95
N ASN A 207 12.21 4.03 -9.93
CA ASN A 207 12.85 5.35 -10.00
C ASN A 207 11.92 6.48 -9.54
N PHE A 208 10.69 6.16 -9.14
CA PHE A 208 9.72 7.16 -8.72
C PHE A 208 9.52 7.12 -7.21
N ASN A 209 9.34 8.29 -6.61
CA ASN A 209 8.74 8.44 -5.29
C ASN A 209 7.22 8.53 -5.46
N PRO A 210 6.44 7.50 -5.09
CA PRO A 210 5.00 7.53 -5.25
C PRO A 210 4.34 8.42 -4.19
N VAL A 211 3.33 9.21 -4.58
CA VAL A 211 2.60 10.11 -3.68
C VAL A 211 1.88 9.33 -2.57
N ASP A 212 1.21 8.26 -2.94
CA ASP A 212 0.49 7.36 -2.04
C ASP A 212 1.41 6.69 -1.01
N THR A 213 2.52 6.09 -1.44
CA THR A 213 3.48 5.45 -0.52
C THR A 213 4.01 6.46 0.51
N ASN A 214 4.40 7.65 0.08
CA ASN A 214 4.98 8.65 0.98
C ASN A 214 3.93 9.31 1.88
N ALA A 215 2.70 9.53 1.39
CA ALA A 215 1.59 9.99 2.21
C ALA A 215 1.25 8.99 3.32
N ILE A 216 1.21 7.69 3.00
CA ILE A 216 0.90 6.64 3.98
C ILE A 216 2.03 6.51 5.00
N LEU A 217 3.30 6.62 4.58
CA LEU A 217 4.43 6.63 5.52
C LEU A 217 4.43 7.86 6.43
N TYR A 218 3.93 9.01 5.97
CA TYR A 218 3.70 10.16 6.85
C TYR A 218 2.67 9.81 7.94
N GLN A 219 1.54 9.22 7.55
CA GLN A 219 0.52 8.81 8.53
C GLN A 219 1.02 7.69 9.45
N PHE A 220 1.84 6.77 8.93
CA PHE A 220 2.54 5.76 9.72
C PHE A 220 3.36 6.43 10.83
N GLU A 221 4.18 7.42 10.49
CA GLU A 221 5.00 8.15 11.45
C GLU A 221 4.14 8.89 12.49
N ILE A 222 3.01 9.47 12.10
CA ILE A 222 2.06 10.09 13.02
C ILE A 222 1.47 9.06 14.00
N ILE A 223 0.98 7.93 13.50
CA ILE A 223 0.36 6.88 14.32
C ILE A 223 1.40 6.23 15.25
N ALA A 224 2.60 5.97 14.76
CA ALA A 224 3.68 5.43 15.58
C ALA A 224 4.03 6.41 16.73
N GLY A 225 4.04 7.72 16.47
CA GLY A 225 4.18 8.73 17.51
C GLY A 225 3.04 8.70 18.54
N ASP A 226 1.80 8.48 18.10
CA ASP A 226 0.65 8.34 19.01
C ASP A 226 0.69 7.06 19.84
N PHE A 227 1.19 5.97 19.28
CA PHE A 227 1.42 4.73 20.02
C PHE A 227 2.52 4.92 21.05
N ALA A 228 3.65 5.55 20.69
CA ALA A 228 4.71 5.89 21.62
C ALA A 228 4.20 6.74 22.79
N ARG A 229 3.39 7.78 22.50
CA ARG A 229 2.73 8.60 23.53
C ARG A 229 1.86 7.76 24.46
N THR A 230 1.00 6.90 23.90
CA THR A 230 0.09 6.02 24.64
C THR A 230 0.83 5.03 25.54
N LEU A 231 1.99 4.56 25.09
CA LEU A 231 2.87 3.65 25.83
C LEU A 231 3.81 4.37 26.82
N GLY A 232 3.74 5.70 26.93
CA GLY A 232 4.58 6.48 27.85
C GLY A 232 6.05 6.60 27.39
N LEU A 233 6.30 6.66 26.08
CA LEU A 233 7.61 6.74 25.45
C LEU A 233 7.85 8.11 24.79
N PRO A 234 7.99 9.21 25.55
CA PRO A 234 8.04 10.58 24.99
C PRO A 234 9.24 10.85 24.09
N ALA A 235 10.38 10.19 24.35
CA ALA A 235 11.57 10.33 23.49
C ALA A 235 11.31 9.74 22.10
N GLU A 236 10.65 8.58 22.02
CA GLU A 236 10.30 7.96 20.75
C GLU A 236 9.18 8.73 20.04
N GLU A 237 8.21 9.26 20.79
CA GLU A 237 7.20 10.16 20.22
C GLU A 237 7.87 11.34 19.49
N SER A 238 8.82 12.04 20.12
CA SER A 238 9.53 13.17 19.51
C SER A 238 10.19 12.78 18.18
N VAL A 239 10.89 11.64 18.16
CA VAL A 239 11.55 11.12 16.96
C VAL A 239 10.53 10.87 15.84
N TRP A 240 9.37 10.30 16.16
CA TRP A 240 8.31 10.09 15.17
C TRP A 240 7.71 11.39 14.64
N ARG A 241 7.49 12.40 15.50
CA ARG A 241 7.02 13.71 15.06
C ARG A 241 8.01 14.41 14.14
N GLU A 242 9.31 14.33 14.46
CA GLU A 242 10.38 14.88 13.63
C GLU A 242 10.43 14.21 12.25
N ARG A 243 10.33 12.87 12.20
CA ARG A 243 10.26 12.12 10.93
C ARG A 243 9.06 12.54 10.07
N ALA A 244 7.87 12.62 10.68
CA ALA A 244 6.66 13.06 9.98
C ALA A 244 6.80 14.49 9.43
N ALA A 245 7.34 15.42 10.23
CA ALA A 245 7.57 16.80 9.80
C ALA A 245 8.59 16.89 8.65
N HIS A 246 9.68 16.12 8.71
CA HIS A 246 10.67 16.03 7.65
C HIS A 246 10.05 15.48 6.36
N ARG A 247 9.34 14.35 6.44
CA ARG A 247 8.67 13.75 5.29
C ARG A 247 7.65 14.69 4.66
N ARG A 248 6.84 15.39 5.46
CA ARG A 248 5.90 16.41 4.94
C ARG A 248 6.63 17.48 4.13
N THR A 249 7.75 17.98 4.65
CA THR A 249 8.59 18.97 3.95
C THR A 249 9.07 18.44 2.59
N LEU A 250 9.50 17.17 2.54
CA LEU A 250 9.95 16.54 1.30
C LEU A 250 8.79 16.27 0.32
N ILE A 251 7.62 15.84 0.82
CA ILE A 251 6.41 15.67 0.02
C ILE A 251 6.01 16.99 -0.64
N ASP A 252 5.98 18.09 0.11
CA ASP A 252 5.68 19.42 -0.43
C ASP A 252 6.74 19.91 -1.42
N ARG A 253 8.00 19.56 -1.21
CA ARG A 253 9.10 19.94 -2.11
C ARG A 253 9.07 19.20 -3.44
N TYR A 254 8.89 17.88 -3.41
CA TYR A 254 9.08 17.03 -4.59
C TYR A 254 7.78 16.64 -5.28
N LEU A 255 6.72 16.43 -4.51
CA LEU A 255 5.49 15.84 -5.01
C LEU A 255 4.40 16.88 -5.28
N TRP A 256 4.36 17.98 -4.53
CA TRP A 256 3.39 19.06 -4.78
C TRP A 256 3.80 19.91 -5.98
N ASN A 257 2.84 20.23 -6.86
CA ASN A 257 3.02 21.21 -7.91
C ASN A 257 2.06 22.39 -7.68
N ALA A 258 2.59 23.50 -7.14
CA ALA A 258 1.80 24.68 -6.81
C ALA A 258 1.12 25.33 -8.04
N ALA A 259 1.77 25.30 -9.20
CA ALA A 259 1.21 25.88 -10.42
C ALA A 259 0.02 25.09 -10.96
N LYS A 260 0.02 23.76 -10.77
CA LYS A 260 -1.08 22.87 -11.16
C LYS A 260 -2.09 22.64 -10.05
N GLY A 261 -1.75 22.98 -8.80
CA GLY A 261 -2.59 22.69 -7.63
C GLY A 261 -2.80 21.19 -7.39
N PHE A 262 -1.79 20.37 -7.71
CA PHE A 262 -1.93 18.91 -7.71
C PHE A 262 -0.62 18.22 -7.32
N TYR A 263 -0.71 16.99 -6.78
CA TYR A 263 0.48 16.17 -6.52
C TYR A 263 0.81 15.27 -7.72
N PHE A 264 2.09 15.05 -7.95
CA PHE A 264 2.62 14.12 -8.96
C PHE A 264 3.69 13.24 -8.32
N ASP A 265 3.79 12.00 -8.79
CA ASP A 265 4.92 11.12 -8.45
C ASP A 265 6.23 11.78 -8.95
N TYR A 266 7.35 11.60 -8.24
CA TYR A 266 8.62 12.25 -8.59
C TYR A 266 9.66 11.25 -9.08
N ASP A 267 10.14 11.42 -10.31
CA ASP A 267 11.25 10.66 -10.90
C ASP A 267 12.57 11.16 -10.30
N TRP A 268 13.02 10.49 -9.24
CA TRP A 268 14.22 10.89 -8.51
C TRP A 268 15.49 10.62 -9.31
N ALA A 269 15.44 9.68 -10.26
CA ALA A 269 16.58 9.34 -11.11
C ALA A 269 16.87 10.44 -12.15
N HIS A 270 15.83 11.08 -12.68
CA HIS A 270 15.96 12.16 -13.67
C HIS A 270 15.68 13.55 -13.12
N GLY A 271 15.33 13.67 -11.83
CA GLY A 271 15.09 14.96 -11.17
C GLY A 271 13.89 15.73 -11.71
N ARG A 272 12.79 15.03 -12.02
CA ARG A 272 11.58 15.64 -12.61
C ARG A 272 10.30 15.09 -11.98
N GLN A 273 9.25 15.91 -11.92
CA GLN A 273 7.90 15.40 -11.63
C GLN A 273 7.37 14.58 -12.82
N GLY A 274 6.61 13.54 -12.50
CA GLY A 274 5.80 12.80 -13.46
C GLY A 274 4.71 13.69 -14.08
N GLN A 275 4.06 13.17 -15.11
CA GLN A 275 3.05 13.92 -15.87
C GLN A 275 1.64 13.35 -15.73
N VAL A 276 1.53 12.13 -15.21
CA VAL A 276 0.26 11.40 -15.11
C VAL A 276 -0.59 12.00 -13.99
N VAL A 277 -1.81 12.38 -14.34
CA VAL A 277 -2.84 12.77 -13.39
C VAL A 277 -3.52 11.50 -12.90
N SER A 278 -3.39 11.17 -11.63
CA SER A 278 -3.93 9.94 -11.03
C SER A 278 -4.79 10.24 -9.81
N ALA A 279 -5.45 9.21 -9.27
CA ALA A 279 -6.15 9.30 -7.99
C ALA A 279 -5.22 9.22 -6.76
N ALA A 280 -3.93 8.94 -6.94
CA ALA A 280 -2.98 8.79 -5.83
C ALA A 280 -2.85 10.03 -4.91
N PRO A 281 -2.96 11.29 -5.41
CA PRO A 281 -2.93 12.48 -4.56
C PRO A 281 -3.99 12.52 -3.46
N TYR A 282 -5.10 11.79 -3.59
CA TYR A 282 -6.11 11.75 -2.54
C TYR A 282 -5.67 10.93 -1.32
N PHE A 283 -4.60 10.12 -1.43
CA PHE A 283 -3.92 9.57 -0.26
C PHE A 283 -3.22 10.65 0.57
N ALA A 284 -2.73 11.73 -0.04
CA ALA A 284 -2.17 12.88 0.69
C ALA A 284 -3.26 13.57 1.53
N LEU A 285 -4.46 13.73 0.96
CA LEU A 285 -5.61 14.25 1.68
C LEU A 285 -6.03 13.31 2.83
N TRP A 286 -6.19 12.01 2.53
CA TRP A 286 -6.60 11.00 3.51
C TRP A 286 -5.58 10.83 4.66
N ALA A 287 -4.29 10.90 4.36
CA ALA A 287 -3.21 10.81 5.34
C ALA A 287 -3.02 12.09 6.18
N GLY A 288 -3.69 13.19 5.82
CA GLY A 288 -3.58 14.48 6.51
C GLY A 288 -2.23 15.18 6.33
N VAL A 289 -1.53 14.96 5.20
CA VAL A 289 -0.26 15.64 4.92
C VAL A 289 -0.48 17.03 4.33
N CYS A 290 -1.60 17.24 3.62
CA CYS A 290 -1.96 18.52 3.01
C CYS A 290 -2.13 19.63 4.05
N SER A 291 -1.70 20.84 3.71
CA SER A 291 -2.25 22.07 4.29
C SER A 291 -3.70 22.30 3.86
N ASP A 292 -4.43 23.17 4.56
CA ASP A 292 -5.81 23.51 4.23
C ASP A 292 -5.94 24.06 2.79
N ASP A 293 -4.98 24.89 2.35
CA ASP A 293 -4.95 25.42 0.98
C ASP A 293 -4.70 24.33 -0.07
N GLN A 294 -3.77 23.40 0.21
CA GLN A 294 -3.54 22.24 -0.67
C GLN A 294 -4.76 21.33 -0.74
N ALA A 295 -5.42 21.08 0.39
CA ALA A 295 -6.64 20.27 0.47
C ALA A 295 -7.80 20.92 -0.31
N ALA A 296 -8.01 22.22 -0.14
CA ALA A 296 -9.01 22.98 -0.89
C ALA A 296 -8.74 22.94 -2.40
N THR A 297 -7.47 23.09 -2.79
CA THR A 297 -7.07 23.05 -4.20
C THR A 297 -7.22 21.64 -4.80
N LEU A 298 -6.85 20.59 -4.06
CA LEU A 298 -7.07 19.20 -4.48
C LEU A 298 -8.57 18.90 -4.66
N ALA A 299 -9.42 19.37 -3.75
CA ALA A 299 -10.87 19.20 -3.88
C ALA A 299 -11.42 19.88 -5.14
N GLN A 300 -10.91 21.07 -5.51
CA GLN A 300 -11.27 21.74 -6.76
C GLN A 300 -10.80 20.96 -8.00
N ASN A 301 -9.70 20.20 -7.88
CA ASN A 301 -9.14 19.36 -8.93
C ASN A 301 -9.72 17.93 -8.97
N LEU A 302 -10.69 17.58 -8.11
CA LEU A 302 -11.40 16.30 -8.15
C LEU A 302 -11.99 15.94 -9.53
N PRO A 303 -12.58 16.88 -10.29
CA PRO A 303 -13.10 16.60 -11.63
C PRO A 303 -12.07 16.07 -12.63
N LEU A 304 -10.76 16.23 -12.37
CA LEU A 304 -9.71 15.66 -13.23
C LEU A 304 -9.80 14.13 -13.29
N VAL A 305 -10.20 13.49 -12.18
CA VAL A 305 -10.29 12.02 -12.06
C VAL A 305 -11.71 11.53 -11.77
N GLU A 306 -12.66 12.41 -11.48
CA GLU A 306 -14.05 12.03 -11.25
C GLU A 306 -14.79 11.73 -12.55
N ARG A 307 -15.60 10.68 -12.55
CA ARG A 307 -16.50 10.25 -13.63
C ARG A 307 -17.86 9.90 -13.03
N ALA A 308 -18.85 9.64 -13.89
CA ALA A 308 -20.24 9.38 -13.48
C ALA A 308 -20.43 8.24 -12.45
N HIS A 309 -19.45 7.33 -12.33
CA HIS A 309 -19.52 6.16 -11.47
C HIS A 309 -18.37 6.07 -10.45
N GLY A 310 -17.66 7.17 -10.20
CA GLY A 310 -16.60 7.24 -9.19
C GLY A 310 -15.30 7.85 -9.72
N LEU A 311 -14.19 7.53 -9.05
CA LEU A 311 -12.88 8.05 -9.39
C LEU A 311 -12.14 7.07 -10.31
N MET A 312 -11.62 7.57 -11.43
CA MET A 312 -10.73 6.80 -12.29
C MET A 312 -9.30 6.79 -11.74
N THR A 313 -8.59 5.70 -11.96
CA THR A 313 -7.23 5.50 -11.45
C THR A 313 -6.23 6.51 -12.04
N CYS A 314 -6.28 6.74 -13.35
CA CYS A 314 -5.42 7.67 -14.10
C CYS A 314 -6.25 8.37 -15.18
N ALA A 315 -6.10 9.68 -15.34
CA ALA A 315 -6.83 10.46 -16.32
C ALA A 315 -6.42 10.12 -17.76
N GLU A 316 -7.39 10.06 -18.67
CA GLU A 316 -7.17 9.81 -20.09
C GLU A 316 -6.23 10.87 -20.69
N GLY A 317 -5.32 10.43 -21.57
CA GLY A 317 -4.37 11.33 -22.24
C GLY A 317 -3.30 11.94 -21.33
N SER A 318 -3.27 11.62 -20.04
CA SER A 318 -2.25 12.14 -19.11
C SER A 318 -0.90 11.41 -19.19
N ASN A 319 -0.86 10.28 -19.91
CA ASN A 319 0.37 9.57 -20.23
C ASN A 319 0.59 9.51 -21.74
N THR A 320 1.84 9.71 -22.17
CA THR A 320 2.28 9.55 -23.56
C THR A 320 3.13 8.29 -23.78
N SER A 321 3.41 7.50 -22.73
CA SER A 321 4.09 6.20 -22.88
C SER A 321 3.21 5.23 -23.69
N LYS A 322 3.85 4.45 -24.57
CA LYS A 322 3.17 3.58 -25.55
C LYS A 322 2.72 2.22 -25.02
N ASN A 323 2.86 1.96 -23.72
CA ASN A 323 2.53 0.69 -23.07
C ASN A 323 1.40 0.85 -22.05
#